data_AF-A0A954WKC2-F1
#
_entry.id   AF-A0A954WKC2-F1
#
_cell.length_a   1.000
_cell.length_b   1.000
_cell.length_c   1.000
_cell.angle_alpha   90.00
_cell.angle_beta   90.00
_cell.angle_gamma   90.00
#
_symmetry.space_group_name_H-M   'P 1'
#
loop_
_entity.id
_entity.type
_entity.pdbx_description
1 polymer ?
#
loop_
_entity_poly.entity_id
_entity_poly.type
_entity_poly.pdbx_seq_one_letter_code
_entity_poly.pdbx_strand_id
1 'polypeptide(L)'
;GDYSATIPELTQPGTYRLELVSDEAERVFAGSDEASIDTTIQVLAPVEASPELRETTADPATLERLAMRTGGGLVAGGNQDPSRWFSEGTRRYAEVRRIRFWDSWPLLVMLVAVFTAEWILRKKGGLV
;
A
#
# COMPACT_ATOMS: atom_id res chain seq x y z
N GLY A 1 17.53 23.91 11.75
CA GLY A 1 16.09 24.20 11.78
C GLY A 1 15.44 23.21 10.86
N ASP A 2 14.42 22.50 11.34
CA ASP A 2 13.82 21.42 10.58
C ASP A 2 12.65 21.98 9.76
N TYR A 3 12.66 21.71 8.45
CA TYR A 3 11.60 22.14 7.53
C TYR A 3 10.74 20.93 7.17
N SER A 4 9.42 21.07 7.30
CA SER A 4 8.45 20.03 6.97
C SER A 4 7.44 20.58 5.96
N ALA A 5 7.15 19.79 4.94
CA ALA A 5 6.16 20.11 3.91
C ALA A 5 5.26 18.88 3.67
N THR A 6 3.97 19.14 3.47
CA THR A 6 2.98 18.10 3.17
C THR A 6 2.66 18.14 1.69
N ILE A 7 2.85 17.01 1.01
CA ILE A 7 2.54 16.84 -0.41
C ILE A 7 1.14 16.21 -0.52
N PRO A 8 0.27 16.67 -1.43
CA PRO A 8 -1.00 16.00 -1.70
C PRO A 8 -0.78 14.56 -2.16
N GLU A 9 -1.79 13.71 -1.96
CA GLU A 9 -1.71 12.27 -2.25
C GLU A 9 -1.33 12.01 -3.71
N LEU A 10 -0.18 11.34 -3.92
CA LEU A 10 0.30 10.93 -5.24
C LEU A 10 -0.40 9.63 -5.64
N THR A 11 -1.37 9.75 -6.56
CA THR A 11 -2.24 8.63 -6.95
C THR A 11 -1.66 7.72 -8.04
N GLN A 12 -0.58 8.14 -8.71
CA GLN A 12 0.04 7.38 -9.79
C GLN A 12 1.39 6.80 -9.32
N PRO A 13 1.66 5.51 -9.59
CA PRO A 13 2.99 4.94 -9.40
C PRO A 13 4.00 5.58 -10.35
N GLY A 14 5.21 5.84 -9.88
CA GLY A 14 6.27 6.45 -10.68
C GLY A 14 7.41 7.04 -9.87
N THR A 15 8.42 7.54 -10.57
CA THR A 15 9.54 8.27 -9.99
C THR A 15 9.23 9.76 -10.01
N TYR A 16 9.26 10.39 -8.84
CA TYR A 16 8.99 11.82 -8.67
C TYR A 16 10.26 12.52 -8.19
N ARG A 17 10.63 13.61 -8.85
CA ARG A 17 11.67 14.54 -8.39
C ARG A 17 11.01 15.65 -7.60
N LEU A 18 11.41 15.81 -6.35
CA LEU A 18 11.04 16.96 -5.53
C LEU A 18 12.15 17.98 -5.63
N GLU A 19 11.78 19.23 -5.81
CA GLU A 19 12.69 20.35 -5.94
C GLU A 19 12.30 21.41 -4.92
N LEU A 20 13.27 21.87 -4.13
CA LEU A 20 13.02 22.91 -3.14
C LEU A 20 13.00 24.28 -3.82
N VAL A 21 11.79 24.81 -4.04
CA VAL A 21 11.61 26.17 -4.58
C VAL A 21 11.43 27.14 -3.42
N SER A 22 12.39 28.04 -3.21
CA SER A 22 12.23 29.18 -2.30
C SER A 22 13.16 30.33 -2.70
N ASP A 23 12.69 31.58 -2.52
CA ASP A 23 13.48 32.79 -2.80
C ASP A 23 14.78 32.86 -1.99
N GLU A 24 14.83 32.19 -0.82
CA GLU A 24 16.03 32.07 -0.01
C GLU A 24 17.00 31.02 -0.58
N ALA A 25 16.49 29.86 -1.02
CA ALA A 25 17.31 28.85 -1.68
C ALA A 25 17.90 29.42 -2.99
N GLU A 26 17.10 30.11 -3.80
CA GLU A 26 17.56 30.74 -5.04
C GLU A 26 18.66 31.78 -4.77
N ARG A 27 18.58 32.56 -3.68
CA ARG A 27 19.65 33.47 -3.25
C ARG A 27 20.91 32.75 -2.76
N VAL A 28 20.77 31.60 -2.09
CA VAL A 28 21.90 30.79 -1.61
C VAL A 28 22.64 30.11 -2.77
N PHE A 29 21.92 29.67 -3.81
CA PHE A 29 22.49 29.01 -4.98
C PHE A 29 22.87 29.99 -6.11
N ALA A 30 22.53 31.28 -6.00
CA ALA A 30 22.95 32.34 -6.92
C ALA A 30 24.46 32.61 -6.84
N GLY A 31 25.26 31.69 -7.38
CA GLY A 31 26.72 31.75 -7.38
C GLY A 31 27.43 30.38 -7.29
N SER A 32 26.69 29.29 -7.10
CA SER A 32 27.21 27.92 -7.13
C SER A 32 26.85 27.20 -8.44
N ASP A 33 27.68 26.25 -8.89
CA ASP A 33 27.34 25.34 -10.01
C ASP A 33 26.17 24.40 -9.67
N GLU A 34 25.80 24.29 -8.39
CA GLU A 34 24.65 23.52 -7.91
C GLU A 34 23.36 24.34 -8.08
N ALA A 35 22.47 23.91 -8.97
CA ALA A 35 21.31 24.69 -9.40
C ALA A 35 20.04 24.53 -8.53
N SER A 36 19.95 23.46 -7.71
CA SER A 36 18.78 23.20 -6.86
C SER A 36 19.06 22.11 -5.83
N ILE A 37 18.36 22.14 -4.69
CA ILE A 37 18.23 20.97 -3.81
C ILE A 37 17.09 20.12 -4.36
N ASP A 38 17.42 18.96 -4.92
CA ASP A 38 16.44 17.96 -5.33
C ASP A 38 16.58 16.64 -4.58
N THR A 39 15.47 15.92 -4.49
CA THR A 39 15.46 14.54 -4.00
C THR A 39 14.49 13.71 -4.82
N THR A 40 14.81 12.43 -5.01
CA THR A 40 13.99 11.53 -5.81
C THR A 40 13.25 10.56 -4.89
N ILE A 41 11.93 10.48 -5.03
CA ILE A 41 11.10 9.47 -4.38
C ILE A 41 10.49 8.53 -5.42
N GLN A 42 10.31 7.28 -5.03
CA GLN A 42 9.64 6.28 -5.86
C GLN A 42 8.31 5.90 -5.24
N VAL A 43 7.21 6.16 -5.95
CA VAL A 43 5.86 5.76 -5.57
C VAL A 43 5.58 4.42 -6.24
N LEU A 44 5.42 3.38 -5.44
CA LEU A 44 5.25 2.01 -5.91
C LEU A 44 3.76 1.65 -5.95
N ALA A 45 3.35 0.82 -6.90
CA ALA A 45 1.99 0.32 -6.96
C ALA A 45 1.69 -0.53 -5.69
N PRO A 46 0.48 -0.46 -5.10
CA PRO A 46 0.15 -1.08 -3.81
C PRO A 46 0.37 -2.59 -3.70
N VAL A 47 0.60 -3.29 -4.82
CA VAL A 47 0.63 -4.75 -4.89
C VAL A 47 2.03 -5.31 -5.17
N GLU A 48 2.97 -4.51 -5.68
CA GLU A 48 4.24 -5.05 -6.21
C GLU A 48 5.48 -4.79 -5.36
N ALA A 49 5.41 -3.96 -4.32
CA ALA A 49 6.61 -3.63 -3.59
C ALA A 49 6.36 -3.27 -2.12
N SER A 50 5.86 -4.23 -1.33
CA SER A 50 6.21 -4.20 0.08
C SER A 50 7.56 -4.92 0.24
N PRO A 51 8.64 -4.24 0.66
CA PRO A 51 9.89 -4.88 1.03
C PRO A 51 9.67 -6.01 2.05
N GLU A 52 8.64 -5.88 2.90
CA GLU A 52 8.25 -6.91 3.89
C GLU A 52 7.77 -8.22 3.26
N LEU A 53 7.32 -8.20 1.99
CA LEU A 53 6.97 -9.43 1.26
C LEU A 53 8.19 -10.10 0.62
N ARG A 54 9.33 -9.39 0.51
CA ARG A 54 10.59 -9.94 -0.03
C ARG A 54 11.51 -10.43 1.08
N GLU A 55 11.53 -9.73 2.21
CA GLU A 55 12.26 -10.11 3.41
C GLU A 55 11.27 -10.27 4.57
N THR A 56 10.93 -11.52 4.88
CA THR A 56 9.94 -11.86 5.92
C THR A 56 10.58 -12.05 7.29
N THR A 57 11.89 -11.88 7.42
CA THR A 57 12.57 -11.95 8.72
C THR A 57 12.14 -10.77 9.58
N ALA A 58 11.76 -11.06 10.83
CA ALA A 58 11.47 -10.00 11.79
C ALA A 58 12.73 -9.16 12.04
N ASP A 59 12.62 -7.84 11.90
CA ASP A 59 13.66 -6.87 12.26
C ASP A 59 13.19 -6.01 13.45
N PRO A 60 13.52 -6.42 14.69
CA PRO A 60 13.16 -5.67 15.89
C PRO A 60 13.75 -4.27 15.93
N ALA A 61 14.93 -4.05 15.35
CA ALA A 61 15.60 -2.76 15.39
C ALA A 61 14.86 -1.73 14.50
N THR A 62 14.31 -2.15 13.37
CA THR A 62 13.45 -1.29 12.56
C THR A 62 12.14 -0.97 13.27
N LEU A 63 11.51 -1.96 13.92
CA LEU A 63 10.28 -1.74 14.69
C LEU A 63 10.49 -0.75 15.85
N GLU A 64 11.63 -0.84 16.55
CA GLU A 64 12.00 0.09 17.62
C GLU A 64 12.19 1.52 17.11
N ARG A 65 12.92 1.69 16.00
CA ARG A 65 13.09 3.01 15.36
C ARG A 65 11.74 3.61 14.92
N LEU A 66 10.85 2.79 14.40
CA LEU A 66 9.53 3.22 13.97
C LEU A 66 8.70 3.69 15.17
N ALA A 67 8.67 2.92 16.24
CA ALA A 67 7.96 3.25 17.48
C ALA A 67 8.44 4.59 18.05
N MET A 68 9.76 4.82 18.13
CA MET A 68 10.32 6.10 18.59
C MET A 68 9.89 7.28 17.72
N ARG A 69 9.85 7.11 16.39
CA ARG A 69 9.46 8.19 15.46
C ARG A 69 7.97 8.50 15.46
N THR A 70 7.12 7.50 15.67
CA THR A 70 5.66 7.69 15.69
C THR A 70 5.12 8.05 17.08
N GLY A 71 5.99 8.12 18.11
CA GLY A 71 5.59 8.26 19.51
C GLY A 71 4.86 7.03 20.06
N GLY A 72 5.05 5.87 19.44
CA GLY A 72 4.48 4.59 19.86
C GLY A 72 5.39 3.84 20.84
N GLY A 73 4.97 2.63 21.23
CA GLY A 73 5.74 1.73 22.10
C GLY A 73 6.09 0.42 21.41
N LEU A 74 7.19 -0.21 21.81
CA LEU A 74 7.58 -1.55 21.38
C LEU A 74 7.12 -2.57 22.43
N VAL A 75 6.32 -3.55 22.02
CA VAL A 75 5.91 -4.67 22.87
C VAL A 75 6.70 -5.91 22.44
N ALA A 76 7.62 -6.36 23.29
CA ALA A 76 8.34 -7.61 23.06
C ALA A 76 7.41 -8.82 23.25
N GLY A 77 7.60 -9.87 22.43
CA GLY A 77 6.82 -11.09 22.51
C GLY A 77 6.90 -11.74 23.91
N GLY A 78 5.74 -12.03 24.51
CA GLY A 78 5.61 -12.57 25.86
C GLY A 78 4.16 -12.53 26.35
N ASN A 79 3.94 -12.84 27.63
CA ASN A 79 2.60 -12.88 28.25
C ASN A 79 2.09 -11.48 28.67
N GLN A 80 2.33 -10.47 27.85
CA GLN A 80 1.83 -9.11 28.07
C GLN A 80 0.61 -8.89 27.19
N ASP A 81 -0.51 -8.53 27.80
CA ASP A 81 -1.76 -8.25 27.09
C ASP A 81 -1.66 -6.88 26.40
N PRO A 82 -1.57 -6.84 25.06
CA PRO A 82 -1.38 -5.60 24.34
C PRO A 82 -2.62 -4.72 24.32
N SER A 83 -3.80 -5.26 24.67
CA SER A 83 -5.08 -4.55 24.60
C SER A 83 -5.13 -3.27 25.45
N ARG A 84 -4.31 -3.19 26.51
CA ARG A 84 -4.24 -2.01 27.39
C ARG A 84 -3.67 -0.76 26.72
N TRP A 85 -2.90 -0.91 25.65
CA TRP A 85 -2.32 0.22 24.91
C TRP A 85 -3.21 0.71 23.76
N PHE A 86 -4.29 0.00 23.45
CA PHE A 86 -5.24 0.38 22.42
C PHE A 86 -6.52 0.93 23.07
N SER A 87 -6.95 2.13 22.67
CA SER A 87 -8.29 2.64 23.02
C SER A 87 -9.36 1.93 22.17
N GLU A 88 -10.64 2.11 22.51
CA GLU A 88 -11.74 1.71 21.63
C GLU A 88 -11.48 2.23 20.20
N GLY A 89 -11.53 1.33 19.22
CA GLY A 89 -11.06 1.57 17.87
C GLY A 89 -11.82 2.69 17.16
N THR A 90 -11.24 3.88 17.15
CA THR A 90 -11.89 5.08 16.58
C THR A 90 -11.76 5.18 15.06
N ARG A 91 -10.86 4.41 14.41
CA ARG A 91 -10.60 4.53 12.97
C ARG A 91 -11.20 3.37 12.17
N ARG A 92 -12.24 3.71 11.42
CA ARG A 92 -12.74 2.89 10.31
C ARG A 92 -11.99 3.30 9.06
N TYR A 93 -11.18 2.40 8.51
CA TYR A 93 -10.56 2.57 7.21
C TYR A 93 -11.35 1.79 6.17
N ALA A 94 -11.54 2.38 4.99
CA ALA A 94 -12.15 1.70 3.86
C ALA A 94 -11.10 0.81 3.18
N GLU A 95 -11.10 -0.48 3.48
CA GLU A 95 -10.24 -1.45 2.81
C GLU A 95 -10.87 -1.88 1.48
N VAL A 96 -10.20 -1.60 0.36
CA VAL A 96 -10.62 -2.06 -0.96
C VAL A 96 -10.19 -3.52 -1.14
N ARG A 97 -11.08 -4.44 -0.76
CA ARG A 97 -10.85 -5.87 -0.95
C ARG A 97 -11.19 -6.29 -2.38
N ARG A 98 -10.16 -6.61 -3.19
CA ARG A 98 -10.38 -7.27 -4.49
C ARG A 98 -10.67 -8.75 -4.27
N ILE A 99 -11.93 -9.13 -4.43
CA ILE A 99 -12.35 -10.54 -4.42
C ILE A 99 -12.22 -11.07 -5.85
N ARG A 100 -11.54 -12.22 -6.03
CA ARG A 100 -11.46 -12.86 -7.35
C ARG A 100 -12.80 -13.51 -7.64
N PHE A 101 -13.30 -13.40 -8.87
CA PHE A 101 -14.55 -14.05 -9.27
C PHE A 101 -14.56 -15.58 -9.00
N TRP A 102 -13.38 -16.20 -9.10
CA TRP A 102 -13.17 -17.63 -8.82
C TRP A 102 -13.34 -18.02 -7.33
N ASP A 103 -13.26 -17.07 -6.40
CA ASP A 103 -13.52 -17.34 -4.96
C ASP A 103 -15.03 -17.45 -4.66
N SER A 104 -15.88 -17.03 -5.59
CA SER A 104 -17.32 -17.09 -5.42
C SER A 104 -17.89 -18.41 -5.94
N TRP A 105 -18.01 -19.39 -5.05
CA TRP A 105 -18.69 -20.67 -5.31
C TRP A 105 -20.04 -20.54 -6.03
N PRO A 106 -20.93 -19.59 -5.69
CA PRO A 106 -22.20 -19.41 -6.40
C PRO A 106 -22.02 -19.08 -7.89
N LEU A 107 -21.00 -18.28 -8.23
CA LEU A 107 -20.72 -17.88 -9.60
C LEU A 107 -20.19 -19.05 -10.44
N LEU A 108 -19.38 -19.93 -9.83
CA LEU A 108 -18.94 -21.18 -10.45
C LEU A 108 -20.10 -22.13 -10.74
N VAL A 109 -21.03 -22.30 -9.78
CA VAL A 109 -22.21 -23.13 -9.97
C VAL A 109 -23.09 -22.59 -11.11
N MET A 110 -23.28 -21.25 -11.17
CA MET A 110 -24.02 -20.62 -12.25
C MET A 110 -23.36 -20.85 -13.62
N LEU A 111 -22.03 -20.73 -13.71
CA LEU A 111 -21.27 -21.00 -14.93
C LEU A 111 -21.47 -22.45 -15.41
N VAL A 112 -21.33 -23.42 -14.51
CA VAL A 112 -21.54 -24.85 -14.83
C VAL A 112 -22.98 -25.10 -15.25
N ALA A 113 -23.96 -24.48 -14.58
CA ALA A 113 -25.38 -24.62 -14.92
C ALA A 113 -25.68 -24.10 -16.34
N VAL A 114 -25.11 -22.95 -16.72
CA VAL A 114 -25.29 -22.39 -18.07
C VAL A 114 -24.69 -23.32 -19.14
N PHE A 115 -23.46 -23.80 -18.93
CA PHE A 115 -22.85 -24.76 -19.87
C PHE A 115 -23.62 -26.08 -19.95
N THR A 116 -24.12 -26.57 -18.82
CA THR A 116 -24.93 -27.80 -18.80
C THR A 116 -26.25 -27.59 -19.52
N ALA A 117 -26.91 -26.44 -19.32
CA ALA A 117 -28.15 -26.09 -19.99
C ALA A 117 -27.95 -25.96 -21.51
N GLU A 118 -26.86 -25.31 -21.93
CA GLU A 118 -26.47 -25.22 -23.34
C GLU A 118 -26.24 -26.61 -23.95
N TRP A 119 -25.52 -27.49 -23.24
CA TRP A 119 -25.28 -28.86 -23.69
C TRP A 119 -26.59 -29.65 -23.84
N ILE A 120 -27.52 -29.54 -22.89
CA ILE A 120 -28.85 -30.17 -22.97
C ILE A 120 -29.62 -29.63 -24.18
N LEU A 121 -29.64 -28.31 -24.40
CA LEU A 121 -30.30 -27.69 -25.55
C LEU A 121 -29.69 -28.18 -26.87
N ARG A 122 -28.35 -28.22 -26.97
CA ARG A 122 -27.65 -28.75 -28.15
C ARG A 122 -28.02 -30.21 -28.40
N LYS A 123 -28.08 -31.03 -27.34
CA LYS A 123 -28.41 -32.45 -27.47
C LYS A 123 -29.85 -32.67 -27.91
N LYS A 124 -30.80 -31.85 -27.43
CA LYS A 124 -32.20 -31.90 -27.89
C LYS A 124 -32.39 -31.35 -29.31
N GLY A 125 -31.56 -30.40 -29.73
CA GLY A 125 -31.57 -29.82 -31.07
C GLY A 125 -30.86 -30.66 -32.15
N GLY A 126 -30.29 -31.82 -31.80
CA GLY A 126 -29.65 -32.73 -32.75
C GLY A 126 -28.32 -32.25 -33.32
N LEU A 127 -27.68 -31.25 -32.70
CA LEU A 127 -26.39 -30.69 -33.14
C LEU A 127 -25.17 -31.47 -32.60
N VAL A 128 -25.40 -32.54 -31.84
CA VAL A 128 -24.39 -33.49 -31.32
C VAL A 128 -25.00 -34.87 -31.20
#